data_AF-A0A0E3BF36-F1
#
_entry.id   AF-A0A0E3BF36-F1
#
_cell.length_a   1.000
_cell.length_b   1.000
_cell.length_c   1.000
_cell.angle_alpha   90.00
_cell.angle_beta   90.00
_cell.angle_gamma   90.00
#
_symmetry.space_group_name_H-M   'P 1'
#
loop_
_entity.id
_entity.type
_entity.pdbx_description
1 polymer ?
#
loop_
_entity_poly.entity_id
_entity_poly.type
_entity_poly.pdbx_seq_one_letter_code
_entity_poly.pdbx_strand_id
1 'polypeptide(L)'
;MRTATIALTVACAFVMGACASSGVQVTEQQTSAFEKGKTTRQEVIAKLGKPTMQTNLGDGTKLVQYTYAEATVRPSTFIPFVGAFVGGADSRSSHVALKFDAQDKLIDVTSSESQMGTATGLSAGAIAPATDQPRRP
;
A
#
# COMPACT_ATOMS: atom_id res chain seq x y z
N MET A 1 -43.24 -16.01 9.93
CA MET A 1 -42.70 -15.98 8.54
C MET A 1 -42.07 -14.63 8.20
N ARG A 2 -42.75 -13.49 8.41
CA ARG A 2 -42.21 -12.13 8.17
C ARG A 2 -40.97 -11.74 9.02
N THR A 3 -40.88 -12.26 10.24
CA THR A 3 -39.74 -12.03 11.15
C THR A 3 -38.49 -12.81 10.75
N ALA A 4 -38.66 -14.00 10.14
CA ALA A 4 -37.55 -14.81 9.64
C ALA A 4 -36.92 -14.19 8.39
N THR A 5 -37.73 -13.55 7.53
CA THR A 5 -37.21 -12.80 6.38
C THR A 5 -36.41 -11.58 6.82
N ILE A 6 -36.91 -10.80 7.79
CA ILE A 6 -36.18 -9.61 8.30
C ILE A 6 -34.85 -10.00 8.96
N ALA A 7 -34.83 -11.09 9.74
CA ALA A 7 -33.60 -11.57 10.37
C ALA A 7 -32.56 -12.03 9.33
N LEU A 8 -32.99 -12.65 8.24
CA LEU A 8 -32.12 -13.08 7.15
C LEU A 8 -31.54 -11.90 6.37
N THR A 9 -32.32 -10.83 6.12
CA THR A 9 -31.84 -9.64 5.42
C THR A 9 -30.84 -8.83 6.25
N VAL A 10 -31.03 -8.76 7.58
CA VAL A 10 -30.11 -8.06 8.50
C VAL A 10 -28.78 -8.82 8.65
N ALA A 11 -28.81 -10.16 8.64
CA ALA A 11 -27.60 -10.97 8.71
C ALA A 11 -26.72 -10.85 7.44
N CYS A 12 -27.34 -10.77 6.25
CA CYS A 12 -26.60 -10.58 5.00
C CYS A 12 -25.94 -9.20 4.85
N ALA A 13 -26.42 -8.17 5.57
CA ALA A 13 -25.86 -6.83 5.49
C ALA A 13 -24.47 -6.69 6.15
N PHE A 14 -24.06 -7.64 7.00
CA PHE A 14 -22.84 -7.52 7.81
C PHE A 14 -21.55 -8.08 7.18
N VAL A 15 -21.61 -8.68 5.98
CA VAL A 15 -20.45 -9.40 5.40
C VAL A 15 -19.73 -8.62 4.29
N MET A 16 -19.98 -7.31 4.14
CA MET A 16 -19.12 -6.50 3.26
C MET A 16 -17.80 -6.14 3.95
N GLY A 17 -16.94 -7.15 4.11
CA GLY A 17 -15.53 -6.97 4.41
C GLY A 17 -14.84 -6.35 3.20
N ALA A 18 -14.76 -5.02 3.17
CA ALA A 18 -14.03 -4.29 2.14
C ALA A 18 -12.51 -4.44 2.35
N CYS A 19 -11.95 -5.60 2.01
CA CYS A 19 -10.52 -5.68 1.70
C CYS A 19 -10.32 -4.96 0.36
N ALA A 20 -9.91 -3.70 0.43
CA ALA A 20 -9.56 -2.90 -0.73
C ALA A 20 -8.03 -2.88 -0.86
N SER A 21 -7.51 -3.50 -1.92
CA SER A 21 -6.14 -3.29 -2.38
C SER A 21 -6.19 -2.52 -3.71
N SER A 22 -5.38 -1.49 -3.84
CA SER A 22 -5.32 -0.66 -5.05
C SER A 22 -3.89 -0.31 -5.40
N GLY A 23 -3.58 -0.34 -6.70
CA GLY A 23 -2.26 0.02 -7.23
C GLY A 23 -1.39 -1.18 -7.56
N VAL A 24 -0.12 -0.90 -7.87
CA VAL A 24 0.88 -1.89 -8.28
C VAL A 24 1.91 -2.02 -7.17
N GLN A 25 1.96 -3.18 -6.53
CA GLN A 25 2.97 -3.47 -5.50
C GLN A 25 4.32 -3.65 -6.17
N VAL A 26 5.20 -2.66 -5.99
CA VAL A 26 6.59 -2.75 -6.42
C VAL A 26 7.40 -3.18 -5.22
N THR A 27 8.02 -4.34 -5.30
CA THR A 27 8.87 -4.88 -4.24
C THR A 27 10.31 -4.40 -4.40
N GLU A 28 11.03 -4.33 -3.29
CA GLU A 28 12.44 -3.90 -3.25
C GLU A 28 13.35 -4.81 -4.11
N GLN A 29 12.98 -6.08 -4.26
CA GLN A 29 13.65 -7.01 -5.17
C GLN A 29 13.52 -6.61 -6.64
N GLN A 30 12.35 -6.09 -7.04
CA GLN A 30 12.12 -5.65 -8.41
C GLN A 30 12.86 -4.34 -8.71
N THR A 31 12.94 -3.42 -7.75
CA THR A 31 13.72 -2.19 -7.92
C THR A 31 15.23 -2.43 -7.91
N SER A 32 15.69 -3.40 -7.11
CA SER A 32 17.10 -3.79 -7.05
C SER A 32 17.62 -4.41 -8.36
N ALA A 33 16.72 -4.95 -9.19
CA ALA A 33 17.07 -5.47 -10.51
C ALA A 33 17.32 -4.36 -11.55
N PHE A 34 16.97 -3.10 -11.26
CA PHE A 34 17.17 -1.99 -12.18
C PHE A 34 18.52 -1.33 -11.97
N GLU A 35 19.38 -1.41 -12.98
CA GLU A 35 20.66 -0.72 -12.99
C GLU A 35 20.50 0.74 -13.47
N LYS A 36 21.04 1.68 -12.67
CA LYS A 36 21.12 3.10 -13.03
C LYS A 36 21.97 3.27 -14.31
N GLY A 37 21.50 4.09 -15.24
CA GLY A 37 22.12 4.39 -16.53
C GLY A 37 21.90 3.34 -17.64
N LYS A 38 21.47 2.12 -17.28
CA LYS A 38 21.16 1.05 -18.26
C LYS A 38 19.67 0.85 -18.45
N THR A 39 18.92 0.76 -17.36
CA THR A 39 17.48 0.49 -17.39
C THR A 39 16.75 1.65 -18.03
N THR A 40 15.87 1.34 -18.99
CA THR A 40 15.03 2.35 -19.64
C THR A 40 13.64 2.41 -19.03
N ARG A 41 12.94 3.54 -19.16
CA ARG A 41 11.54 3.67 -18.72
C ARG A 41 10.66 2.57 -19.30
N GLN A 42 10.89 2.21 -20.56
CA GLN A 42 10.08 1.22 -21.26
C GLN A 42 10.28 -0.20 -20.72
N GLU A 43 11.51 -0.53 -20.30
CA GLU A 43 11.83 -1.78 -19.63
C GLU A 43 11.20 -1.87 -18.23
N VAL A 44 11.23 -0.76 -17.47
CA VAL A 44 10.53 -0.67 -16.18
C VAL A 44 9.03 -0.87 -16.37
N ILE A 45 8.41 -0.22 -17.35
CA ILE A 45 6.97 -0.37 -17.63
C ILE A 45 6.66 -1.80 -18.11
N ALA A 46 7.55 -2.44 -18.88
CA ALA A 46 7.36 -3.82 -19.30
C ALA A 46 7.44 -4.82 -18.12
N LYS A 47 8.26 -4.53 -17.11
CA LYS A 47 8.45 -5.38 -15.93
C LYS A 47 7.43 -5.13 -14.82
N LEU A 48 7.17 -3.87 -14.49
CA LEU A 48 6.29 -3.45 -13.39
C LEU A 48 4.85 -3.17 -13.84
N GLY A 49 4.63 -2.97 -15.15
CA GLY A 49 3.35 -2.52 -15.68
C GLY A 49 3.20 -1.00 -15.67
N LYS A 50 1.95 -0.55 -15.87
CA LYS A 50 1.62 0.87 -15.94
C LYS A 50 1.84 1.54 -14.59
N PRO A 51 2.57 2.67 -14.54
CA PRO A 51 2.76 3.41 -13.31
C PRO A 51 1.50 4.11 -12.86
N THR A 52 1.43 4.39 -11.56
CA THR A 52 0.34 5.14 -10.95
C THR A 52 0.37 6.60 -11.39
N MET A 53 1.57 7.18 -11.51
CA MET A 53 1.74 8.58 -11.94
C MET A 53 3.01 8.73 -12.79
N GLN A 54 2.92 9.59 -13.80
CA GLN A 54 4.07 10.04 -14.58
C GLN A 54 4.08 11.56 -14.62
N THR A 55 5.24 12.15 -14.40
CA THR A 55 5.43 13.60 -14.40
C THR A 55 6.68 13.93 -15.20
N ASN A 56 6.55 14.82 -16.18
CA ASN A 56 7.70 15.38 -16.87
C ASN A 56 8.10 16.65 -16.13
N LEU A 57 9.34 16.71 -15.64
CA LEU A 57 9.89 17.91 -15.01
C LEU A 57 10.41 18.88 -16.08
N GLY A 58 10.45 20.17 -15.73
CA GLY A 58 10.94 21.24 -16.61
C GLY A 58 12.45 21.17 -16.90
N ASP A 59 13.20 20.34 -16.18
CA ASP A 59 14.62 20.04 -16.43
C ASP A 59 14.82 18.98 -17.52
N GLY A 60 13.73 18.46 -18.11
CA GLY A 60 13.75 17.39 -19.11
C GLY A 60 13.78 15.98 -18.52
N THR A 61 13.87 15.86 -17.19
CA THR A 61 13.79 14.56 -16.51
C THR A 61 12.34 14.11 -16.36
N LYS A 62 12.15 12.80 -16.20
CA LYS A 62 10.83 12.19 -16.06
C LYS A 62 10.76 11.45 -14.75
N LEU A 63 9.74 11.72 -13.95
CA LEU A 63 9.47 11.04 -12.70
C LEU A 63 8.31 10.09 -12.90
N VAL A 64 8.53 8.81 -12.60
CA VAL A 64 7.52 7.77 -12.66
C VAL A 64 7.32 7.22 -11.27
N GLN A 65 6.08 7.20 -10.80
CA GLN A 65 5.74 6.78 -9.45
C GLN A 65 4.77 5.60 -9.49
N TYR A 66 5.11 4.59 -8.69
CA TYR A 66 4.28 3.44 -8.41
C TYR A 66 3.85 3.53 -6.96
N THR A 67 2.54 3.62 -6.76
CA THR A 67 1.93 3.64 -5.45
C THR A 67 1.04 2.41 -5.32
N TYR A 68 1.19 1.73 -4.19
CA TYR A 68 0.39 0.61 -3.77
C TYR A 68 -0.17 0.89 -2.39
N ALA A 69 -1.45 0.64 -2.21
CA ALA A 69 -2.09 0.71 -0.91
C ALA A 69 -3.01 -0.50 -0.74
N GLU A 70 -2.78 -1.28 0.32
CA GLU A 70 -3.64 -2.39 0.74
C GLU A 70 -4.15 -2.15 2.16
N ALA A 71 -5.41 -2.51 2.40
CA ALA A 71 -6.02 -2.55 3.71
C ALA A 71 -6.59 -3.95 3.96
N THR A 72 -6.04 -4.63 4.97
CA THR A 72 -6.42 -5.98 5.36
C THR A 72 -6.99 -5.96 6.76
N VAL A 73 -8.28 -6.31 6.89
CA VAL A 73 -8.94 -6.41 8.20
C VAL A 73 -8.51 -7.70 8.89
N ARG A 74 -8.11 -7.60 10.16
CA ARG A 74 -7.70 -8.77 10.95
C ARG A 74 -8.91 -9.66 11.25
N PRO A 75 -8.75 -11.00 11.21
CA PRO A 75 -9.86 -11.92 11.49
C PRO A 75 -10.38 -11.83 12.93
N SER A 76 -9.55 -11.37 13.88
CA SER A 76 -9.95 -11.14 15.28
C SER A 76 -11.05 -10.09 15.42
N THR A 77 -11.20 -9.19 14.44
CA THR A 77 -12.24 -8.15 14.39
C THR A 77 -13.65 -8.74 14.28
N PHE A 78 -13.80 -9.96 13.74
CA PHE A 78 -15.11 -10.59 13.51
C PHE A 78 -15.63 -11.40 14.72
N ILE A 79 -14.87 -11.45 15.82
CA ILE A 79 -15.30 -12.21 17.01
C ILE A 79 -16.29 -11.35 17.83
N PRO A 80 -17.53 -11.82 18.11
CA PRO A 80 -18.50 -11.08 18.89
C PRO A 80 -17.97 -10.73 20.30
N PHE A 81 -18.33 -9.54 20.81
CA PHE A 81 -17.95 -8.97 22.11
C PHE A 81 -16.46 -8.64 22.32
N VAL A 82 -15.53 -9.51 21.89
CA VAL A 82 -14.09 -9.30 22.06
C VAL A 82 -13.42 -8.63 20.87
N GLY A 83 -14.00 -8.73 19.66
CA GLY A 83 -13.45 -8.14 18.44
C GLY A 83 -13.36 -6.62 18.46
N ALA A 84 -14.17 -5.93 19.28
CA ALA A 84 -14.02 -4.50 19.53
C ALA A 84 -12.77 -4.18 20.37
N PHE A 85 -12.25 -5.12 21.17
CA PHE A 85 -11.11 -4.91 22.05
C PHE A 85 -9.78 -5.44 21.48
N VAL A 86 -9.83 -6.50 20.66
CA VAL A 86 -8.65 -7.15 20.05
C VAL A 86 -8.62 -7.09 18.51
N GLY A 87 -9.61 -6.41 17.91
CA GLY A 87 -9.70 -6.22 16.48
C GLY A 87 -8.81 -5.09 15.96
N GLY A 88 -8.78 -4.99 14.63
CA GLY A 88 -8.00 -4.00 13.91
C GLY A 88 -7.90 -4.27 12.42
N ALA A 89 -7.23 -3.38 11.72
CA ALA A 89 -6.87 -3.52 10.32
C ALA A 89 -5.41 -3.12 10.12
N ASP A 90 -4.71 -3.87 9.28
CA ASP A 90 -3.37 -3.54 8.83
C ASP A 90 -3.47 -2.85 7.48
N SER A 91 -2.93 -1.65 7.37
CA SER A 91 -2.76 -0.97 6.09
C SER A 91 -1.28 -0.94 5.72
N ARG A 92 -0.97 -1.36 4.51
CA ARG A 92 0.38 -1.26 3.95
C ARG A 92 0.33 -0.36 2.73
N SER A 93 1.19 0.64 2.71
CA SER A 93 1.44 1.48 1.55
C SER A 93 2.87 1.30 1.09
N SER A 94 3.08 1.20 -0.21
CA SER A 94 4.41 1.20 -0.83
C SER A 94 4.43 2.25 -1.93
N HIS A 95 5.47 3.07 -1.92
CA HIS A 95 5.69 4.12 -2.90
C HIS A 95 7.08 3.96 -3.48
N VAL A 96 7.16 3.81 -4.80
CA VAL A 96 8.43 3.75 -5.52
C VAL A 96 8.44 4.84 -6.57
N ALA A 97 9.39 5.75 -6.47
CA ALA A 97 9.65 6.80 -7.45
C ALA A 97 10.93 6.45 -8.22
N LEU A 98 10.81 6.37 -9.54
CA LEU A 98 11.93 6.20 -10.46
C LEU A 98 12.11 7.49 -11.24
N LYS A 99 13.29 8.08 -11.17
CA LYS A 99 13.67 9.26 -11.94
C LYS A 99 14.46 8.83 -13.17
N PHE A 100 14.05 9.32 -14.32
CA PHE A 100 14.69 9.10 -15.62
C PHE A 100 15.25 10.40 -16.17
N ASP A 101 16.36 10.32 -16.88
CA ASP A 101 16.91 11.46 -17.63
C ASP A 101 16.10 11.76 -18.90
N ALA A 102 16.54 12.78 -19.65
CA ALA A 102 15.93 13.16 -20.92
C ALA A 102 16.06 12.08 -22.01
N GLN A 103 17.03 11.17 -21.86
CA GLN A 103 17.32 10.02 -22.71
C GLN A 103 16.57 8.76 -22.25
N ASP A 104 15.61 8.91 -21.33
CA ASP A 104 14.76 7.83 -20.81
C ASP A 104 15.50 6.72 -20.04
N LYS A 105 16.70 7.03 -19.53
CA LYS A 105 17.51 6.14 -18.68
C LYS A 105 17.28 6.43 -17.21
N LEU A 106 17.24 5.37 -16.42
CA LEU A 106 17.06 5.45 -14.97
C LEU A 106 18.27 6.12 -14.32
N ILE A 107 18.05 7.23 -13.62
CA ILE A 107 19.11 7.95 -12.90
C ILE A 107 18.95 7.83 -11.39
N ASP A 108 17.72 7.64 -10.91
CA ASP A 108 17.50 7.44 -9.48
C ASP A 108 16.28 6.58 -9.17
N VAL A 109 16.34 5.91 -8.02
CA VAL A 109 15.27 5.06 -7.50
C VAL A 109 15.12 5.35 -6.03
N THR A 110 13.91 5.74 -5.64
CA THR A 110 13.52 5.97 -4.26
C THR A 110 12.36 5.07 -3.93
N SER A 111 12.52 4.17 -2.97
CA SER A 111 11.47 3.32 -2.45
C SER A 111 11.18 3.69 -1.00
N SER A 112 9.90 3.80 -0.67
CA SER A 112 9.40 4.11 0.66
C SER A 112 8.22 3.19 0.95
N GLU A 113 8.35 2.35 1.97
CA GLU A 113 7.27 1.51 2.46
C GLU A 113 6.79 2.03 3.81
N SER A 114 5.48 1.99 4.02
CA SER A 114 4.86 2.28 5.30
C SER A 114 3.85 1.20 5.64
N GLN A 115 3.89 0.75 6.89
CA GLN A 115 2.91 -0.15 7.45
C GLN A 115 2.27 0.55 8.65
N MET A 116 0.95 0.64 8.62
CA MET A 116 0.14 1.26 9.65
C MET A 116 -0.94 0.29 10.08
N GLY A 117 -0.80 -0.27 11.28
CA GLY A 117 -1.85 -1.03 11.94
C GLY A 117 -2.77 -0.07 12.71
N THR A 118 -4.07 -0.19 12.50
CA THR A 118 -5.09 0.46 13.33
C THR A 118 -5.74 -0.62 14.19
N ALA A 119 -5.82 -0.37 15.51
CA ALA A 119 -6.55 -1.23 16.43
C ALA A 119 -7.89 -0.58 16.79
N THR A 120 -8.93 -1.37 17.04
CA THR A 120 -10.28 -0.86 17.36
C THR A 120 -10.57 -0.83 18.87
N GLY A 121 -9.64 -1.30 19.72
CA GLY A 121 -9.84 -1.54 21.17
C GLY A 121 -8.97 -0.72 22.13
N LEU A 122 -8.72 -1.22 23.35
CA LEU A 122 -7.85 -0.59 24.37
C LEU A 122 -6.41 -0.32 23.85
N SER A 123 -6.03 -0.97 22.75
CA SER A 123 -4.79 -0.77 22.00
C SER A 123 -4.84 0.38 20.98
N ALA A 124 -6.01 0.95 20.67
CA ALA A 124 -6.17 2.09 19.77
C ALA A 124 -5.53 3.38 20.30
N GLY A 125 -5.24 3.45 21.61
CA GLY A 125 -4.55 4.56 22.27
C GLY A 125 -3.05 4.35 22.51
N ALA A 126 -2.52 3.15 22.26
CA ALA A 126 -1.09 2.89 22.36
C ALA A 126 -0.46 3.02 20.97
N ILE A 127 -0.27 4.26 20.53
CA ILE A 127 0.74 4.53 19.50
C ILE A 127 2.05 4.05 20.14
N ALA A 128 2.54 2.87 19.76
CA ALA A 128 3.94 2.57 20.02
C ALA A 128 4.70 3.74 19.37
N PRO A 129 5.50 4.52 20.14
CA PRO A 129 6.30 5.57 19.54
C PRO A 129 7.09 4.91 18.41
N ALA A 130 7.10 5.54 17.24
CA ALA A 130 7.91 5.13 16.09
C ALA A 130 9.37 5.08 16.55
N THR A 131 9.75 3.93 17.09
CA THR A 131 11.10 3.66 17.55
C THR A 131 11.69 2.87 16.40
N ASP A 132 12.77 3.41 15.86
CA ASP A 132 13.56 2.84 14.78
C ASP A 132 13.18 3.24 13.34
N GLN A 133 13.22 4.56 13.08
CA GLN A 133 13.72 4.99 11.78
C GLN A 133 15.22 5.27 11.92
N PRO A 134 16.11 4.52 11.22
CA PRO A 134 17.53 4.81 11.21
C PRO A 134 17.72 6.14 10.49
N ARG A 135 17.86 7.22 11.27
CA ARG A 135 18.24 8.54 10.78
C ARG A 135 19.70 8.41 10.33
N ARG A 136 19.91 8.14 9.04
CA ARG A 136 21.26 8.05 8.45
C ARG A 136 21.96 9.41 8.65
N PRO A 137 23.20 9.44 9.17
CA PRO A 137 23.97 10.67 9.32
C PRO A 137 24.37 11.30 7.99
#